data_AF-A0A6L7MY01-F1
#
_entry.id   AF-A0A6L7MY01-F1
#
_cell.length_a   1.000
_cell.length_b   1.000
_cell.length_c   1.000
_cell.angle_alpha   90.00
_cell.angle_beta   90.00
_cell.angle_gamma   90.00
#
_symmetry.space_group_name_H-M   'P 1'
#
loop_
_entity.id
_entity.type
_entity.pdbx_description
1 polymer ?
#
loop_
_entity_poly.entity_id
_entity_poly.type
_entity_poly.pdbx_seq_one_letter_code
_entity_poly.pdbx_strand_id
1 'polypeptide(L)'
;MTDAASIKDDLAYVRAAAEGAQPTHVPAIYLLWAAICVVGFPLVDIVGPGSAWVGIYWTVAGPLGGLLTWRLAVQAGRRAGQADRRAGKRWMGHFLAFFGTGVLGMGLIASGQLTWTGVSSLWILLLALTYFLAGLHLERRLMPVGVVLAAGYLFTLYLPEYGATTTGVTVAATLAAQAWLGAQAAQRAAD
;
A
#
# COMPACT_ATOMS: atom_id res chain seq x y z
N MET A 1 33.97 -37.86 6.62
CA MET A 1 34.00 -36.99 7.82
C MET A 1 33.86 -35.58 7.31
N THR A 2 32.76 -34.90 7.64
CA THR A 2 32.54 -33.51 7.24
C THR A 2 33.55 -32.64 7.96
N ASP A 3 34.34 -31.87 7.22
CA ASP A 3 35.36 -30.99 7.78
C ASP A 3 34.69 -29.86 8.56
N ALA A 4 35.16 -29.59 9.77
CA ALA A 4 34.61 -28.53 10.62
C ALA A 4 34.77 -27.14 9.96
N ALA A 5 35.78 -26.97 9.10
CA ALA A 5 35.96 -25.76 8.30
C ALA A 5 34.82 -25.57 7.27
N SER A 6 34.44 -26.64 6.57
CA SER A 6 33.33 -26.63 5.60
C SER A 6 32.00 -26.27 6.26
N ILE A 7 31.73 -26.77 7.46
CA ILE A 7 30.50 -26.43 8.20
C ILE A 7 30.47 -24.95 8.59
N LYS A 8 31.62 -24.38 8.96
CA LYS A 8 31.71 -22.96 9.35
C LYS A 8 31.47 -22.04 8.16
N ASP A 9 31.99 -22.39 6.99
CA ASP A 9 31.80 -21.62 5.75
C ASP A 9 30.35 -21.71 5.26
N ASP A 10 29.72 -22.89 5.34
CA ASP A 10 28.30 -23.06 5.02
C ASP A 10 27.40 -22.24 5.96
N LEU A 11 27.69 -22.23 7.27
CA LEU A 11 26.94 -21.42 8.24
C LEU A 11 27.14 -19.91 8.01
N ALA A 12 28.35 -19.48 7.64
CA ALA A 12 28.61 -18.09 7.29
C ALA A 12 27.84 -17.68 6.03
N TYR A 13 27.80 -18.56 5.02
CA TYR A 13 27.02 -18.35 3.80
C TYR A 13 25.51 -18.28 4.08
N VAL A 14 24.96 -19.22 4.86
CA VAL A 14 23.53 -19.22 5.24
C VAL A 14 23.18 -17.99 6.07
N ARG A 15 24.05 -17.58 6.99
CA ARG A 15 23.87 -16.37 7.78
C ARG A 15 23.88 -15.12 6.92
N ALA A 16 24.85 -14.98 6.01
CA ALA A 16 24.91 -13.85 5.08
C ALA A 16 23.69 -13.81 4.14
N ALA A 17 23.23 -14.97 3.67
CA ALA A 17 22.01 -15.07 2.87
C ALA A 17 20.75 -14.73 3.68
N ALA A 18 20.69 -15.12 4.95
CA ALA A 18 19.57 -14.80 5.85
C ALA A 18 19.56 -13.32 6.26
N GLU A 19 20.72 -12.72 6.52
CA GLU A 19 20.87 -11.29 6.84
C GLU A 19 20.61 -10.41 5.60
N GLY A 20 20.94 -10.89 4.40
CA GLY A 20 20.62 -10.26 3.12
C GLY A 20 19.16 -10.37 2.67
N ALA A 21 18.33 -11.14 3.38
CA ALA A 21 16.90 -11.30 3.09
C ALA A 21 16.02 -10.14 3.60
N GLN A 22 16.60 -8.95 3.81
CA GLN A 22 15.89 -7.74 4.21
C GLN A 22 14.82 -7.38 3.15
N PRO A 23 13.61 -6.93 3.55
CA PRO A 23 12.60 -6.50 2.61
C PRO A 23 13.13 -5.42 1.65
N THR A 24 13.04 -5.67 0.34
CA THR A 24 13.50 -4.70 -0.66
C THR A 24 12.56 -3.50 -0.69
N HIS A 25 13.06 -2.33 -0.28
CA HIS A 25 12.30 -1.08 -0.38
C HIS A 25 12.26 -0.58 -1.82
N VAL A 26 11.06 -0.24 -2.32
CA VAL A 26 10.86 0.22 -3.71
C VAL A 26 10.16 1.60 -3.72
N PRO A 27 10.92 2.72 -3.72
CA PRO A 27 10.36 4.08 -3.65
C PRO A 27 9.32 4.38 -4.74
N ALA A 28 9.52 3.82 -5.94
CA ALA A 28 8.62 4.03 -7.08
C ALA A 28 7.18 3.57 -6.80
N ILE A 29 6.97 2.55 -5.95
CA ILE A 29 5.63 2.08 -5.58
C ILE A 29 4.91 3.15 -4.74
N TYR A 30 5.61 3.73 -3.76
CA TYR A 30 5.07 4.78 -2.91
C TYR A 30 4.70 6.03 -3.73
N LEU A 31 5.56 6.45 -4.66
CA LEU A 31 5.32 7.61 -5.52
C LEU A 31 4.17 7.38 -6.52
N LEU A 32 4.05 6.16 -7.05
CA LEU A 32 2.92 5.77 -7.89
C LEU A 32 1.60 5.96 -7.15
N TRP A 33 1.49 5.42 -5.94
CA TRP A 33 0.27 5.55 -5.13
C TRP A 33 0.05 6.97 -4.64
N ALA A 34 1.11 7.74 -4.37
CA ALA A 34 0.98 9.17 -4.06
C ALA A 34 0.33 9.95 -5.21
N ALA A 35 0.78 9.69 -6.45
CA ALA A 35 0.20 10.31 -7.65
C ALA A 35 -1.26 9.89 -7.88
N ILE A 36 -1.59 8.62 -7.63
CA ILE A 36 -2.98 8.15 -7.72
C ILE A 36 -3.83 8.83 -6.64
N CYS A 37 -3.38 8.88 -5.39
CA CYS A 37 -4.15 9.47 -4.31
C CYS A 37 -4.37 10.97 -4.49
N VAL A 38 -3.35 11.75 -4.87
CA VAL A 38 -3.48 13.21 -5.03
C VAL A 38 -4.41 13.60 -6.18
N VAL A 39 -4.72 12.69 -7.10
CA VAL A 39 -5.69 12.92 -8.19
C VAL A 39 -7.06 12.34 -7.84
N GLY A 40 -7.10 11.08 -7.42
CA GLY A 40 -8.36 10.35 -7.22
C GLY A 40 -9.20 10.85 -6.05
N PHE A 41 -8.57 11.30 -4.98
CA PHE A 41 -9.29 11.81 -3.82
C PHE A 41 -9.91 13.19 -4.07
N PRO A 42 -9.17 14.21 -4.57
CA PRO A 42 -9.80 15.49 -4.92
C PRO A 42 -10.90 15.37 -5.96
N LEU A 43 -10.81 14.39 -6.87
CA LEU A 43 -11.87 14.12 -7.84
C LEU A 43 -13.24 13.88 -7.14
N VAL A 44 -13.26 13.22 -5.98
CA VAL A 44 -14.48 12.96 -5.20
C VAL A 44 -15.17 14.26 -4.78
N ASP A 45 -14.40 15.25 -4.31
CA ASP A 45 -14.95 16.54 -3.89
C ASP A 45 -15.34 17.42 -5.09
N ILE A 46 -14.59 17.34 -6.20
CA ILE A 46 -14.82 18.17 -7.40
C ILE A 46 -16.07 17.75 -8.16
N VAL A 47 -16.27 16.44 -8.38
CA VAL A 47 -17.39 15.93 -9.20
C VAL A 47 -18.50 15.27 -8.37
N GLY A 48 -18.29 15.07 -7.07
CA GLY A 48 -19.22 14.41 -6.15
C GLY A 48 -19.04 12.88 -6.05
N PRO A 49 -19.32 12.28 -4.88
CA PRO A 49 -19.05 10.86 -4.58
C PRO A 49 -19.87 9.86 -5.39
N GLY A 50 -21.00 10.27 -5.97
CA GLY A 50 -21.84 9.43 -6.84
C GLY A 50 -21.51 9.56 -8.33
N SER A 51 -20.52 10.35 -8.71
CA SER A 51 -20.19 10.61 -10.11
C SER A 51 -19.56 9.38 -10.77
N ALA A 52 -20.02 9.07 -11.99
CA ALA A 52 -19.44 7.99 -12.79
C ALA A 52 -17.93 8.17 -13.05
N TRP A 53 -17.44 9.42 -13.09
CA TRP A 53 -16.02 9.73 -13.27
C TRP A 53 -15.15 9.22 -12.12
N VAL A 54 -15.65 9.28 -10.88
CA VAL A 54 -14.96 8.72 -9.70
C VAL A 54 -14.86 7.21 -9.87
N GLY A 55 -15.97 6.55 -10.23
CA GLY A 55 -16.00 5.11 -10.50
C GLY A 55 -15.00 4.72 -11.58
N ILE A 56 -15.07 5.36 -12.76
CA ILE A 56 -14.17 5.10 -13.90
C ILE A 56 -12.71 5.27 -13.49
N TYR A 57 -12.38 6.37 -12.81
CA TYR A 57 -11.02 6.63 -12.35
C TYR A 57 -10.51 5.48 -11.49
N TRP A 58 -11.24 5.06 -10.46
CA TRP A 58 -10.79 4.00 -9.55
C TRP A 58 -10.81 2.61 -10.19
N THR A 59 -11.74 2.35 -11.11
CA THR A 59 -11.78 1.10 -11.90
C THR A 59 -10.58 0.97 -12.83
N VAL A 60 -9.99 2.07 -13.28
CA VAL A 60 -8.80 2.06 -14.15
C VAL A 60 -7.51 2.19 -13.33
N ALA A 61 -7.40 3.23 -12.51
CA ALA A 61 -6.21 3.55 -11.73
C ALA A 61 -5.88 2.47 -10.68
N GLY A 62 -6.89 1.84 -10.07
CA GLY A 62 -6.69 0.77 -9.08
C GLY A 62 -5.98 -0.45 -9.67
N PRO A 63 -6.55 -1.12 -10.70
CA PRO A 63 -5.91 -2.25 -11.36
C PRO A 63 -4.56 -1.90 -12.00
N LEU A 64 -4.44 -0.74 -12.65
CA LEU A 64 -3.15 -0.29 -13.21
C LEU A 64 -2.10 -0.08 -12.10
N GLY A 65 -2.48 0.55 -10.99
CA GLY A 65 -1.63 0.74 -9.82
C GLY A 65 -1.16 -0.59 -9.24
N GLY A 66 -2.07 -1.57 -9.11
CA GLY A 66 -1.75 -2.92 -8.67
C GLY A 66 -0.79 -3.67 -9.60
N LEU A 67 -1.04 -3.60 -10.92
CA LEU A 67 -0.20 -4.25 -11.93
C LEU A 67 1.22 -3.66 -11.95
N LEU A 68 1.33 -2.32 -11.91
CA LEU A 68 2.61 -1.63 -11.85
C LEU A 68 3.35 -1.92 -10.54
N THR A 69 2.64 -1.95 -9.41
CA THR A 69 3.19 -2.36 -8.11
C THR A 69 3.80 -3.76 -8.19
N TRP A 70 3.06 -4.73 -8.74
CA TRP A 70 3.56 -6.11 -8.90
C TRP A 70 4.81 -6.16 -9.79
N ARG A 71 4.79 -5.50 -10.95
CA ARG A 71 5.93 -5.45 -11.87
C ARG A 71 7.17 -4.84 -11.21
N LEU A 72 7.01 -3.72 -10.52
CA LEU A 72 8.10 -3.03 -9.81
C LEU A 72 8.67 -3.90 -8.68
N ALA A 73 7.81 -4.56 -7.90
CA ALA A 73 8.22 -5.47 -6.83
C ALA A 73 8.99 -6.68 -7.38
N VAL A 74 8.52 -7.31 -8.46
CA VAL A 74 9.22 -8.44 -9.11
C VAL A 74 10.58 -8.01 -9.65
N GLN A 75 10.65 -6.85 -10.30
CA GLN A 75 11.90 -6.32 -10.84
C GLN A 75 12.91 -6.02 -9.72
N ALA A 76 12.45 -5.40 -8.63
CA ALA A 76 13.28 -5.11 -7.47
C ALA A 76 13.77 -6.40 -6.78
N GLY A 77 12.88 -7.36 -6.55
CA GLY A 77 13.24 -8.66 -5.97
C GLY A 77 14.27 -9.42 -6.81
N ARG A 78 14.11 -9.43 -8.14
CA ARG A 78 15.09 -10.04 -9.06
C ARG A 78 16.47 -9.36 -8.98
N ARG A 79 16.51 -8.03 -8.90
CA ARG A 79 17.77 -7.27 -8.75
C ARG A 79 18.45 -7.52 -7.41
N ALA A 80 17.66 -7.72 -6.36
CA ALA A 80 18.14 -8.06 -5.03
C ALA A 80 18.50 -9.56 -4.87
N GLY A 81 18.32 -10.38 -5.91
CA GLY A 81 18.49 -11.84 -5.80
C GLY A 81 17.47 -12.54 -4.90
N GLN A 82 16.39 -11.84 -4.51
CA GLN A 82 15.37 -12.35 -3.60
C GLN A 82 14.21 -12.96 -4.40
N ALA A 83 13.95 -14.24 -4.16
CA ALA A 83 12.81 -14.96 -4.72
C ALA A 83 11.91 -15.54 -3.60
N ASP A 84 11.42 -14.69 -2.69
CA ASP A 84 10.48 -15.14 -1.66
C ASP A 84 9.03 -15.16 -2.17
N ARG A 85 8.62 -16.32 -2.69
CA ARG A 85 7.22 -16.58 -3.08
C ARG A 85 6.24 -16.48 -1.91
N ARG A 86 6.68 -16.76 -0.68
CA ARG A 86 5.83 -16.71 0.51
C ARG A 86 5.49 -15.27 0.85
N ALA A 87 6.45 -14.35 0.80
CA ALA A 87 6.19 -12.91 0.93
C ALA A 87 5.18 -12.43 -0.12
N GLY A 88 5.37 -12.79 -1.39
CA GLY A 88 4.43 -12.44 -2.47
C GLY A 88 3.00 -12.93 -2.20
N LYS A 89 2.83 -14.17 -1.73
CA LYS A 89 1.51 -14.72 -1.36
C LYS A 89 0.87 -13.95 -0.20
N ARG A 90 1.65 -13.53 0.81
CA ARG A 90 1.15 -12.74 1.94
C ARG A 90 0.65 -11.37 1.49
N TRP A 91 1.42 -10.67 0.67
CA TRP A 91 1.01 -9.40 0.07
C TRP A 91 -0.25 -9.54 -0.79
N MET A 92 -0.30 -10.55 -1.65
CA MET A 92 -1.46 -10.82 -2.50
C MET A 92 -2.69 -11.13 -1.66
N GLY A 93 -2.59 -12.03 -0.68
CA GLY A 93 -3.71 -12.38 0.19
C GLY A 93 -4.23 -11.18 0.98
N HIS A 94 -3.33 -10.33 1.47
CA HIS A 94 -3.67 -9.11 2.22
C HIS A 94 -4.50 -8.13 1.38
N PHE A 95 -4.03 -7.80 0.18
CA PHE A 95 -4.77 -6.89 -0.70
C PHE A 95 -5.99 -7.54 -1.36
N LEU A 96 -5.95 -8.84 -1.63
CA LEU A 96 -7.12 -9.56 -2.14
C LEU A 96 -8.26 -9.55 -1.11
N ALA A 97 -7.95 -9.68 0.18
CA ALA A 97 -8.94 -9.52 1.24
C ALA A 97 -9.58 -8.13 1.20
N PHE A 98 -8.78 -7.07 1.08
CA PHE A 98 -9.28 -5.69 0.94
C PHE A 98 -10.21 -5.52 -0.28
N PHE A 99 -9.78 -5.95 -1.48
CA PHE A 99 -10.62 -5.87 -2.68
C PHE A 99 -11.88 -6.73 -2.55
N GLY A 100 -11.78 -7.92 -1.96
CA GLY A 100 -12.91 -8.81 -1.69
C GLY A 100 -13.94 -8.15 -0.78
N THR A 101 -13.51 -7.53 0.32
CA THR A 101 -14.41 -6.75 1.19
C THR A 101 -15.05 -5.59 0.44
N GLY A 102 -14.31 -4.93 -0.45
CA GLY A 102 -14.84 -3.88 -1.30
C GLY A 102 -15.97 -4.33 -2.23
N VAL A 103 -15.80 -5.50 -2.88
CA VAL A 103 -16.86 -6.12 -3.71
C VAL A 103 -18.09 -6.45 -2.87
N LEU A 104 -17.90 -6.99 -1.66
CA LEU A 104 -19.02 -7.25 -0.74
C LEU A 104 -19.73 -5.95 -0.33
N GLY A 105 -18.98 -4.85 -0.17
CA GLY A 105 -19.53 -3.51 0.08
C GLY A 105 -20.48 -3.03 -1.02
N MET A 106 -20.25 -3.42 -2.28
CA MET A 106 -21.19 -3.11 -3.37
C MET A 106 -22.56 -3.77 -3.18
N GLY A 107 -22.62 -4.93 -2.52
CA GLY A 107 -23.86 -5.59 -2.13
C GLY A 107 -24.66 -4.77 -1.11
N LEU A 108 -23.99 -4.03 -0.22
CA LEU A 108 -24.64 -3.11 0.73
C LEU A 108 -25.28 -1.91 0.02
N ILE A 109 -24.67 -1.43 -1.08
CA ILE A 109 -25.28 -0.40 -1.93
C ILE A 109 -26.51 -0.96 -2.65
N ALA A 110 -26.35 -2.12 -3.29
CA ALA A 110 -27.41 -2.74 -4.09
C ALA A 110 -28.64 -3.09 -3.25
N SER A 111 -28.46 -3.41 -1.97
CA SER A 111 -29.53 -3.66 -1.00
C SER A 111 -30.12 -2.40 -0.35
N GLY A 112 -29.61 -1.21 -0.66
CA GLY A 112 -30.05 0.06 -0.07
C GLY A 112 -29.61 0.26 1.39
N GLN A 113 -28.74 -0.60 1.93
CA GLN A 113 -28.23 -0.49 3.29
C GLN A 113 -27.15 0.58 3.46
N LEU A 114 -26.54 1.01 2.35
CA LEU A 114 -25.46 2.00 2.36
C LEU A 114 -25.58 2.96 1.18
N THR A 115 -25.44 4.26 1.46
CA THR A 115 -25.40 5.30 0.43
C THR A 115 -24.03 5.36 -0.24
N TRP A 116 -23.94 5.96 -1.44
CA TRP A 116 -22.65 6.19 -2.12
C TRP A 116 -21.66 7.00 -1.26
N THR A 117 -22.13 8.01 -0.54
CA THR A 117 -21.33 8.78 0.42
C THR A 117 -20.82 7.90 1.56
N GLY A 118 -21.70 7.04 2.10
CA GLY A 118 -21.34 6.07 3.12
C GLY A 118 -20.27 5.08 2.64
N VAL A 119 -20.35 4.64 1.38
CA VAL A 119 -19.32 3.77 0.77
C VAL A 119 -17.99 4.46 0.63
N SER A 120 -17.95 5.73 0.20
CA SER A 120 -16.69 6.47 0.10
C SER A 120 -15.97 6.53 1.45
N SER A 121 -16.70 6.85 2.53
CA SER A 121 -16.15 6.88 3.89
C SER A 121 -15.72 5.49 4.36
N LEU A 122 -16.55 4.47 4.14
CA LEU A 122 -16.22 3.07 4.45
C LEU A 122 -14.94 2.62 3.72
N TRP A 123 -14.76 3.05 2.47
CA TRP A 123 -13.59 2.69 1.67
C TRP A 123 -12.29 3.25 2.27
N ILE A 124 -12.32 4.48 2.76
CA ILE A 124 -11.16 5.10 3.43
C ILE A 124 -10.86 4.38 4.74
N LEU A 125 -11.89 3.99 5.50
CA LEU A 125 -11.72 3.19 6.71
C LEU A 125 -11.09 1.82 6.40
N LEU A 126 -11.56 1.13 5.36
CA LEU A 126 -11.00 -0.14 4.90
C LEU A 126 -9.54 0.02 4.45
N LEU A 127 -9.22 1.11 3.74
CA LEU A 127 -7.83 1.45 3.38
C LEU A 127 -6.98 1.67 4.63
N ALA A 128 -7.47 2.45 5.61
CA ALA A 128 -6.76 2.70 6.86
C ALA A 128 -6.39 1.40 7.58
N LEU A 129 -7.36 0.49 7.75
CA LEU A 129 -7.16 -0.82 8.36
C LEU A 129 -6.19 -1.67 7.53
N THR A 130 -6.35 -1.68 6.21
CA THR A 130 -5.50 -2.47 5.31
C THR A 130 -4.04 -2.01 5.40
N TYR A 131 -3.78 -0.72 5.32
CA TYR A 131 -2.42 -0.19 5.41
C TYR A 131 -1.82 -0.32 6.81
N PHE A 132 -2.63 -0.14 7.86
CA PHE A 132 -2.17 -0.32 9.24
C PHE A 132 -1.79 -1.78 9.53
N LEU A 133 -2.64 -2.74 9.14
CA LEU A 133 -2.37 -4.17 9.29
C LEU A 133 -1.20 -4.62 8.41
N ALA A 134 -1.06 -4.09 7.19
CA ALA A 134 0.14 -4.29 6.39
C ALA A 134 1.38 -3.75 7.11
N GLY A 135 1.26 -2.60 7.77
CA GLY A 135 2.26 -2.03 8.67
C GLY A 135 2.69 -2.99 9.79
N LEU A 136 1.73 -3.65 10.43
CA LEU A 136 2.00 -4.57 11.53
C LEU A 136 2.60 -5.90 11.06
N HIS A 137 2.14 -6.43 9.93
CA HIS A 137 2.44 -7.81 9.54
C HIS A 137 3.41 -7.95 8.37
N LEU A 138 3.51 -6.96 7.47
CA LEU A 138 4.25 -7.05 6.22
C LEU A 138 5.43 -6.08 6.17
N GLU A 139 5.17 -4.77 6.24
CA GLU A 139 6.18 -3.73 6.13
C GLU A 139 5.85 -2.53 7.03
N ARG A 140 6.64 -2.35 8.10
CA ARG A 140 6.41 -1.33 9.14
C ARG A 140 6.27 0.10 8.63
N ARG A 141 6.82 0.41 7.45
CA ARG A 141 6.75 1.73 6.79
C ARG A 141 5.34 2.10 6.31
N LEU A 142 4.43 1.12 6.19
CA LEU A 142 3.03 1.38 5.86
C LEU A 142 2.19 1.80 7.07
N MET A 143 2.69 1.62 8.30
CA MET A 143 1.93 1.96 9.51
C MET A 143 1.55 3.45 9.58
N PRO A 144 2.47 4.43 9.32
CA PRO A 144 2.09 5.83 9.26
C PRO A 144 1.03 6.13 8.19
N VAL A 145 1.08 5.44 7.04
CA VAL A 145 0.08 5.60 5.98
C VAL A 145 -1.30 5.16 6.47
N GLY A 146 -1.38 4.03 7.19
CA GLY A 146 -2.63 3.56 7.80
C GLY A 146 -3.20 4.54 8.84
N VAL A 147 -2.33 5.13 9.68
CA VAL A 147 -2.73 6.15 10.66
C VAL A 147 -3.25 7.41 9.97
N VAL A 148 -2.57 7.88 8.92
CA VAL A 148 -2.99 9.06 8.16
C VAL A 148 -4.30 8.80 7.42
N LEU A 149 -4.52 7.60 6.87
CA LEU A 149 -5.81 7.21 6.31
C LEU A 149 -6.92 7.15 7.35
N ALA A 150 -6.63 6.72 8.59
CA ALA A 150 -7.61 6.76 9.67
C ALA A 150 -8.00 8.20 10.04
N ALA A 151 -7.03 9.12 10.07
CA ALA A 151 -7.32 10.55 10.19
C ALA A 151 -8.12 11.07 8.97
N GLY A 152 -7.79 10.60 7.77
CA GLY A 152 -8.53 10.89 6.54
C GLY A 152 -9.99 10.50 6.59
N TYR A 153 -10.31 9.34 7.17
CA TYR A 153 -11.69 8.93 7.42
C TYR A 153 -12.42 9.96 8.30
N LEU A 154 -11.77 10.46 9.35
CA LEU A 154 -12.35 11.53 10.18
C LEU A 154 -12.52 12.83 9.38
N PHE A 155 -11.57 13.18 8.51
CA PHE A 155 -11.72 14.34 7.62
C PHE A 155 -12.96 14.22 6.74
N THR A 156 -13.27 13.04 6.21
CA THR A 156 -14.50 12.86 5.42
C THR A 156 -15.80 12.96 6.21
N LEU A 157 -15.75 12.80 7.54
CA LEU A 157 -16.92 12.99 8.41
C LEU A 157 -17.11 14.44 8.83
N TYR A 158 -16.01 15.16 9.06
CA TYR A 158 -16.05 16.51 9.65
C TYR A 158 -15.79 17.66 8.65
N LEU A 159 -15.30 17.37 7.44
CA LEU A 159 -15.05 18.34 6.38
C LEU A 159 -15.88 17.95 5.13
N PRO A 160 -17.18 18.31 5.08
CA PRO A 160 -18.09 17.82 4.05
C PRO A 160 -17.72 18.26 2.61
N GLU A 161 -17.00 19.37 2.46
CA GLU A 161 -16.63 19.92 1.14
C GLU A 161 -15.22 19.53 0.67
N TYR A 162 -14.30 19.25 1.60
CA TYR A 162 -12.87 19.08 1.29
C TYR A 162 -12.24 17.86 1.96
N GLY A 163 -13.04 16.99 2.57
CA GLY A 163 -12.58 15.85 3.34
C GLY A 163 -11.78 14.86 2.49
N ALA A 164 -12.24 14.58 1.27
CA ALA A 164 -11.51 13.67 0.38
C ALA A 164 -10.20 14.31 -0.10
N THR A 165 -10.23 15.55 -0.57
CA THR A 165 -9.06 16.32 -1.02
C THR A 165 -7.99 16.37 0.06
N THR A 166 -8.36 16.73 1.29
CA THR A 166 -7.45 16.79 2.43
C THR A 166 -6.84 15.41 2.73
N THR A 167 -7.65 14.35 2.65
CA THR A 167 -7.18 12.97 2.78
C THR A 167 -6.18 12.61 1.69
N GLY A 168 -6.50 12.91 0.43
CA GLY A 168 -5.64 12.64 -0.72
C GLY A 168 -4.28 13.30 -0.61
N VAL A 169 -4.25 14.59 -0.26
CA VAL A 169 -3.03 15.37 -0.11
C VAL A 169 -2.18 14.83 1.06
N THR A 170 -2.79 14.57 2.22
CA THR A 170 -2.06 14.09 3.40
C THR A 170 -1.50 12.68 3.19
N VAL A 171 -2.26 11.78 2.57
CA VAL A 171 -1.81 10.42 2.20
C VAL A 171 -0.70 10.49 1.16
N ALA A 172 -0.84 11.31 0.11
CA ALA A 172 0.18 11.45 -0.93
C ALA A 172 1.49 12.01 -0.36
N ALA A 173 1.42 13.03 0.49
CA ALA A 173 2.59 13.59 1.18
C ALA A 173 3.27 12.53 2.07
N THR A 174 2.48 11.73 2.79
CA THR A 174 2.99 10.65 3.63
C THR A 174 3.69 9.57 2.82
N LEU A 175 3.08 9.14 1.70
CA LEU A 175 3.68 8.17 0.78
C LEU A 175 4.99 8.70 0.17
N ALA A 176 5.00 9.95 -0.30
CA ALA A 176 6.21 10.59 -0.81
C ALA A 176 7.31 10.69 0.25
N ALA A 177 6.96 11.02 1.50
CA ALA A 177 7.88 11.03 2.62
C ALA A 177 8.45 9.62 2.90
N GLN A 178 7.64 8.57 2.87
CA GLN A 178 8.11 7.19 3.03
C GLN A 178 9.03 6.74 1.89
N ALA A 179 8.76 7.18 0.66
CA ALA A 179 9.65 6.93 -0.48
C ALA A 179 11.04 7.56 -0.25
N TRP A 180 11.06 8.81 0.22
CA TRP A 180 12.29 9.56 0.46
C TRP A 180 13.09 9.05 1.66
N LEU A 181 12.44 8.93 2.83
CA LEU A 181 13.06 8.41 4.05
C LEU A 181 13.59 7.00 3.85
N GLY A 182 12.88 6.21 3.05
CA GLY A 182 13.29 4.87 2.75
C GLY A 182 14.51 4.78 1.86
N ALA A 183 14.66 5.68 0.89
CA ALA A 183 15.86 5.80 0.07
C ALA A 183 17.08 6.26 0.88
N GLN A 184 16.90 7.26 1.76
CA GLN A 184 17.99 7.74 2.63
C GLN A 184 18.49 6.65 3.58
N ALA A 185 17.58 5.87 4.17
CA ALA A 185 17.95 4.76 5.05
C ALA A 185 18.75 3.67 4.30
N ALA A 186 18.44 3.43 3.03
CA ALA A 186 19.18 2.48 2.21
C ALA A 186 20.59 2.98 1.85
N GLN A 187 20.74 4.28 1.55
CA GLN A 187 22.04 4.90 1.29
C GLN A 187 22.96 4.85 2.52
N ARG A 188 22.45 5.23 3.70
CA ARG A 188 23.22 5.18 4.96
C ARG A 188 23.66 3.78 5.38
N ALA A 189 23.02 2.73 4.88
CA ALA A 189 23.42 1.35 5.14
C ALA A 189 24.50 0.84 4.18
N ALA A 190 24.76 1.57 3.08
CA ALA A 190 25.78 1.24 2.10
C ALA A 190 27.11 1.99 2.33
N ASP A 191 27.07 3.10 3.06
CA ASP A 191 28.23 3.89 3.52
C ASP A 191 28.84 3.32 4.81
#